data_AF-A0AAN1C5S5-F1
#
_entry.id   AF-A0AAN1C5S5-F1
#
_cell.length_a   1.000
_cell.length_b   1.000
_cell.length_c   1.000
_cell.angle_alpha   90.00
_cell.angle_beta   90.00
_cell.angle_gamma   90.00
#
_symmetry.space_group_name_H-M   'P 1'
#
loop_
_entity.id
_entity.type
_entity.pdbx_description
1 polymer ?
#
loop_
_entity_poly.entity_id
_entity_poly.type
_entity_poly.pdbx_seq_one_letter_code
_entity_poly.pdbx_strand_id
1 'polypeptide(L)' 'MDHKLQLKELLLMHNLTQREAAALISSQSLRPCSVRAIKSWLTDVSNPSSRSCPDWVVPLLKIALETRDSTPESP' A
#
# COMPACT_ATOMS: atom_id res chain seq x y z
N MET A 1 -14.00 0.98 -9.17
CA MET A 1 -12.85 0.07 -9.03
C MET A 1 -12.61 -0.16 -7.55
N ASP A 2 -12.33 -1.39 -7.14
CA ASP A 2 -12.08 -1.69 -5.73
C ASP A 2 -10.59 -1.55 -5.42
N HIS A 3 -10.18 -0.35 -4.96
CA HIS A 3 -8.79 -0.05 -4.59
C HIS A 3 -8.30 -0.90 -3.42
N LYS A 4 -9.20 -1.47 -2.60
CA LYS A 4 -8.83 -2.39 -1.52
C LYS A 4 -8.40 -3.73 -2.09
N LEU A 5 -9.13 -4.28 -3.07
CA LEU A 5 -8.74 -5.52 -3.75
C LEU A 5 -7.38 -5.35 -4.43
N GLN A 6 -7.19 -4.26 -5.17
CA GLN A 6 -5.92 -3.98 -5.83
C GLN A 6 -4.75 -3.82 -4.85
N LEU A 7 -4.97 -3.13 -3.72
CA LEU A 7 -3.96 -3.02 -2.68
C LEU A 7 -3.60 -4.41 -2.14
N LYS A 8 -4.59 -5.25 -1.84
CA LYS A 8 -4.37 -6.62 -1.32
C LYS A 8 -3.59 -7.48 -2.33
N GLU A 9 -3.93 -7.41 -3.60
CA GLU A 9 -3.22 -8.12 -4.67
C GLU A 9 -1.76 -7.68 -4.78
N LEU A 10 -1.48 -6.37 -4.79
CA LEU A 10 -0.11 -5.85 -4.83
C LEU A 10 0.73 -6.32 -3.64
N LEU A 11 0.15 -6.33 -2.43
CA LEU A 11 0.85 -6.85 -1.25
C LEU A 11 1.21 -8.32 -1.40
N LEU A 12 0.29 -9.14 -1.91
CA LEU A 12 0.51 -10.57 -2.11
C LEU A 12 1.53 -10.84 -3.22
N MET A 13 1.41 -10.16 -4.36
CA MET A 13 2.29 -10.35 -5.52
C MET A 13 3.75 -10.00 -5.21
N HIS A 14 3.98 -8.90 -4.47
CA HIS A 14 5.33 -8.45 -4.12
C HIS A 14 5.80 -8.94 -2.74
N ASN A 15 5.03 -9.85 -2.11
CA ASN A 15 5.27 -10.38 -0.77
C ASN A 15 5.55 -9.29 0.28
N LEU A 16 4.77 -8.21 0.24
CA LEU A 16 4.92 -7.06 1.13
C LEU A 16 4.07 -7.21 2.39
N THR A 17 4.68 -6.90 3.52
CA THR A 17 3.97 -6.69 4.77
C THR A 17 3.23 -5.36 4.78
N GLN A 18 2.21 -5.25 5.63
CA GLN A 18 1.49 -3.97 5.85
C GLN A 18 2.43 -2.85 6.32
N ARG A 19 3.53 -3.20 7.00
CA ARG A 19 4.54 -2.25 7.47
C ARG A 19 5.35 -1.70 6.32
N GLU A 20 5.84 -2.56 5.43
CA GLU A 20 6.62 -2.14 4.26
C GLU A 20 5.78 -1.30 3.32
N ALA A 21 4.54 -1.69 3.05
CA ALA A 21 3.64 -0.90 2.24
C ALA A 21 3.38 0.49 2.85
N ALA A 22 3.19 0.57 4.17
CA ALA A 22 3.02 1.86 4.84
C ALA A 22 4.26 2.74 4.72
N ALA A 23 5.46 2.16 4.79
CA ALA A 23 6.72 2.88 4.59
C ALA A 23 6.86 3.37 3.14
N LEU A 24 6.62 2.51 2.15
CA LEU A 24 6.68 2.84 0.72
C LEU A 24 5.67 3.93 0.33
N ILE A 25 4.45 3.84 0.85
CA ILE A 25 3.43 4.85 0.60
C ILE A 25 3.79 6.17 1.30
N SER A 26 4.34 6.11 2.52
CA SER A 26 4.77 7.31 3.23
C SER A 26 5.90 8.03 2.52
N SER A 27 6.87 7.29 1.97
CA SER A 27 8.00 7.88 1.25
C SER A 27 7.54 8.60 -0.03
N GLN A 28 6.57 8.04 -0.75
CA GLN A 28 6.07 8.66 -1.99
C GLN A 28 5.00 9.75 -1.77
N SER A 29 4.15 9.62 -0.76
CA SER A 29 3.02 10.55 -0.55
C SER A 29 3.41 11.86 0.13
N LEU A 30 4.63 11.96 0.68
CA LEU A 30 5.06 13.05 1.59
C LEU A 30 4.08 13.25 2.77
N ARG A 31 3.24 12.25 3.07
CA ARG A 31 2.26 12.23 4.15
C ARG A 31 2.50 11.00 5.01
N PRO A 32 2.28 11.09 6.33
CA PRO A 32 2.43 9.93 7.20
C PRO A 32 1.35 8.88 6.88
N CYS A 33 1.75 7.74 6.32
CA CYS A 33 0.90 6.56 6.18
C CYS A 33 1.23 5.57 7.29
N SER A 34 0.27 5.30 8.17
CA SER A 34 0.46 4.36 9.28
C SER A 34 0.04 2.95 8.88
N VAL A 35 0.68 1.94 9.49
CA VAL A 35 0.28 0.52 9.33
C VAL A 35 -1.18 0.31 9.73
N ARG A 36 -1.67 1.06 10.73
CA ARG A 36 -3.08 1.03 11.16
C ARG A 36 -4.02 1.53 10.06
N ALA A 37 -3.62 2.53 9.28
CA ALA A 37 -4.40 3.00 8.13
C ALA A 37 -4.53 1.89 7.08
N ILE A 38 -3.41 1.27 6.68
CA ILE A 38 -3.43 0.13 5.74
C ILE A 38 -4.31 -1.00 6.26
N LYS A 39 -4.17 -1.36 7.53
CA LYS A 39 -5.02 -2.39 8.15
C LYS A 39 -6.49 -2.01 8.08
N SER A 40 -6.86 -0.75 8.34
CA SER A 40 -8.25 -0.28 8.25
C SER A 40 -8.83 -0.35 6.84
N TRP A 41 -8.00 -0.16 5.80
CA TRP A 41 -8.40 -0.27 4.40
C TRP A 41 -8.57 -1.72 3.95
N LEU A 42 -7.73 -2.63 4.46
CA LEU A 42 -7.82 -4.05 4.18
C LEU A 42 -8.91 -4.77 4.99
N THR A 43 -9.37 -4.16 6.09
CA THR A 43 -10.40 -4.72 6.96
C THR A 43 -11.74 -4.84 6.21
N ASP A 44 -12.48 -5.92 6.47
CA ASP A 44 -13.78 -6.19 5.87
C ASP A 44 -14.77 -5.03 6.10
N VAL A 45 -15.56 -4.70 5.08
CA VAL A 45 -16.51 -3.57 5.07
C VAL A 45 -17.64 -3.79 6.07
N SER A 46 -17.89 -5.05 6.44
CA SER A 46 -18.81 -5.43 7.53
C SER A 46 -18.35 -4.93 8.92
N ASN A 47 -17.08 -4.55 9.06
CA ASN A 47 -16.53 -4.09 10.32
C ASN A 47 -16.69 -2.55 10.46
N PRO A 48 -17.22 -2.02 11.58
CA PRO A 48 -17.41 -0.57 11.77
C PRO A 48 -16.12 0.26 11.69
N SER A 49 -14.95 -0.37 11.88
CA SER A 49 -13.65 0.27 11.71
C SER A 49 -13.11 0.24 10.27
N SER A 50 -13.84 -0.34 9.32
CA SER A 50 -13.46 -0.36 7.91
C SER A 50 -13.48 1.06 7.35
N ARG A 51 -12.42 1.41 6.63
CA ARG A 51 -12.34 2.69 5.92
C ARG A 51 -12.13 2.40 4.43
N SER A 52 -12.76 3.21 3.58
CA SER A 52 -12.50 3.15 2.15
C SER A 52 -11.02 3.35 1.87
N CYS A 53 -10.45 2.48 1.05
CA CYS A 53 -9.09 2.63 0.55
C CYS A 53 -9.04 3.88 -0.36
N PRO A 54 -8.22 4.89 -0.03
CA PRO A 54 -8.09 6.07 -0.87
C PRO A 54 -7.60 5.71 -2.27
N ASP A 55 -8.07 6.46 -3.25
CA ASP A 55 -7.73 6.32 -4.68
C ASP A 55 -6.25 6.52 -4.99
N TRP A 56 -5.57 7.39 -4.24
CA TRP A 56 -4.14 7.66 -4.41
C TRP A 56 -3.22 6.55 -3.87
N VAL A 57 -3.71 5.62 -3.05
CA VAL A 57 -2.87 4.61 -2.38
C VAL A 57 -2.27 3.61 -3.37
N VAL A 58 -3.11 3.05 -4.23
CA VAL A 58 -2.71 2.06 -5.24
C VAL A 58 -1.68 2.64 -6.23
N PRO A 59 -1.89 3.81 -6.86
CA PRO A 59 -0.91 4.37 -7.79
C PRO A 59 0.42 4.71 -7.10
N LEU A 60 0.41 5.26 -5.88
CA LEU A 60 1.67 5.52 -5.16
C LEU A 60 2.44 4.24 -4.82
N LEU A 61 1.75 3.18 -4.40
CA LEU A 61 2.40 1.90 -4.11
C LEU A 61 3.01 1.31 -5.39
N LYS A 62 2.32 1.40 -6.53
CA LYS A 62 2.88 0.95 -7.82
C LYS A 62 4.15 1.71 -8.18
N ILE A 63 4.15 3.04 -8.08
CA ILE A 63 5.35 3.87 -8.35
C ILE A 63 6.50 3.49 -7.39
N ALA A 64 6.19 3.28 -6.10
CA ALA A 64 7.18 2.87 -5.13
C ALA A 64 7.80 1.50 -5.47
N LEU A 65 6.99 0.56 -5.95
CA LEU A 65 7.43 -0.77 -6.36
C LEU A 65 8.25 -0.73 -7.64
N GLU A 66 7.81 0.03 -8.65
CA GLU A 66 8.58 0.27 -9.86
C GLU A 66 9.96 0.87 -9.53
N THR A 67 10.02 1.84 -8.61
CA THR A 67 11.28 2.42 -8.16
C THR A 67 12.15 1.41 -7.43
N ARG A 68 11.56 0.55 -6.58
CA ARG A 68 12.27 -0.52 -5.86
C ARG A 68 12.84 -1.56 -6.82
N ASP A 69 12.03 -2.05 -7.74
CA ASP A 69 12.40 -3.08 -8.71
C ASP A 69 13.37 -2.53 -9.78
N SER A 70 13.34 -1.22 -10.05
CA SER A 70 14.29 -0.52 -10.93
C SER A 70 15.58 -0.09 -10.24
N THR A 71 15.81 -0.46 -8.97
CA THR A 71 17.13 -0.28 -8.34
C THR A 71 17.98 -1.50 -8.71
N PRO A 72 18.87 -1.44 -9.73
CA PRO A 72 19.88 -2.46 -9.88
C PRO A 72 20.75 -2.40 -8.61
N GLU A 73 20.90 -3.54 -7.95
CA GLU A 73 21.92 -3.73 -6.91
C GLU A 73 23.23 -3.11 -7.42
N SER A 74 23.65 -2.03 -6.75
CA SER A 74 24.99 -1.49 -6.92
C SER A 74 25.95 -2.31 -6.02
N PRO A 75 27.19 -2.51 -6.48
CA PRO A 75 28.00 -3.73 -6.31
C PRO A 75 28.54 -3.99 -4.90
#